data_AF-A0A813QG96-F1
#
_entry.id   AF-A0A813QG96-F1
#
_cell.length_a   1.000
_cell.length_b   1.000
_cell.length_c   1.000
_cell.angle_alpha   90.00
_cell.angle_beta   90.00
_cell.angle_gamma   90.00
#
_symmetry.space_group_name_H-M   'P 1'
#
loop_
_entity.id
_entity.type
_entity.pdbx_description
1 polymer ?
#
loop_
_entity_poly.entity_id
_entity_poly.type
_entity_poly.pdbx_seq_one_letter_code
_entity_poly.pdbx_strand_id
1 'polypeptide(L)'
;MISDESEETDNFNYVGSLVNYEPLVAMSNFKKQEEERRIQLLNQYKSEITPDDITNEVRQIWRRNNSSDKRKRITEKDRREALSCLHRKIKERVQVQLAIEFKENFGEKQSY
;
A
#
# COMPACT_ATOMS: atom_id res chain seq x y z
N MET A 1 37.13 15.04 51.29
CA MET A 1 36.14 14.10 50.74
C MET A 1 35.43 14.84 49.63
N ILE A 2 35.80 14.55 48.38
CA ILE A 2 35.09 15.09 47.21
C ILE A 2 33.88 14.18 47.07
N SER A 3 32.69 14.73 47.37
CA SER A 3 31.42 14.09 47.10
C SER A 3 31.22 14.11 45.59
N ASP A 4 31.61 13.03 44.95
CA ASP A 4 31.50 12.80 43.51
C ASP A 4 30.35 11.81 43.28
N GLU A 5 29.13 12.23 43.63
CA GLU A 5 27.93 11.44 43.36
C GLU A 5 26.78 12.36 42.94
N SER A 6 26.24 12.09 41.75
CA SER A 6 24.83 12.24 41.32
C SER A 6 24.40 13.26 40.24
N GLU A 7 25.27 13.75 39.35
CA GLU A 7 24.79 14.55 38.20
C GLU A 7 24.37 13.72 36.95
N GLU A 8 24.66 12.42 36.88
CA GLU A 8 24.37 11.62 35.68
C GLU A 8 22.92 11.11 35.57
N THR A 9 22.15 11.07 36.66
CA THR A 9 20.80 10.48 36.65
C THR A 9 19.70 11.44 36.16
N ASP A 10 19.89 12.76 36.25
CA ASP A 10 18.90 13.75 35.83
C ASP A 10 18.89 13.98 34.31
N ASN A 11 20.04 13.79 33.64
CA ASN A 11 20.18 13.98 32.20
C ASN A 11 19.42 12.92 31.38
N PHE A 12 19.29 11.69 31.88
CA PHE A 12 18.56 10.62 31.18
C PHE A 12 17.03 10.85 31.19
N ASN A 13 16.48 11.36 32.29
CA ASN A 13 15.06 11.72 32.39
C ASN A 13 14.70 12.92 31.51
N TYR A 14 15.63 13.87 31.33
CA TYR A 14 15.44 15.01 30.44
C TYR A 14 15.31 14.57 28.97
N VAL A 15 16.18 13.68 28.48
CA VAL A 15 16.10 13.15 27.10
C VAL A 15 14.81 12.37 26.87
N GLY A 16 14.38 11.57 27.86
CA GLY A 16 13.08 10.86 27.80
C GLY A 16 11.88 11.82 27.75
N SER A 17 11.94 12.96 28.46
CA SER A 17 10.89 13.98 28.44
C SER A 17 10.85 14.82 27.14
N LEU A 18 11.97 14.89 26.41
CA LEU A 18 12.05 15.56 25.10
C LEU A 18 11.43 14.71 23.98
N VAL A 19 11.39 13.38 24.14
CA VAL A 19 10.76 12.48 23.17
C VAL A 19 9.26 12.45 23.45
N ASN A 20 8.49 13.24 22.70
CA ASN A 20 7.05 13.14 22.76
C ASN A 20 6.60 11.81 22.12
N TYR A 21 6.25 10.84 22.96
CA TYR A 21 5.83 9.50 22.54
C TYR A 21 4.44 9.49 21.90
N GLU A 22 3.57 10.45 22.22
CA GLU A 22 2.19 10.49 21.71
C GLU A 22 2.15 10.59 20.17
N PRO A 23 2.86 11.52 19.50
CA PRO A 23 2.95 11.54 18.04
C PRO A 23 3.52 10.26 17.42
N LEU A 24 4.50 9.63 18.07
CA LEU A 24 5.12 8.40 17.58
C LEU A 24 4.14 7.22 17.62
N VAL A 25 3.38 7.09 18.71
CA VAL A 25 2.33 6.09 18.86
C VAL A 25 1.19 6.34 17.88
N ALA A 26 0.74 7.59 17.72
CA ALA A 26 -0.29 7.95 16.76
C ALA A 26 0.12 7.61 15.32
N MET A 27 1.36 7.93 14.93
CA MET A 27 1.90 7.60 13.61
C MET A 27 2.04 6.08 13.41
N SER A 28 2.45 5.34 14.43
CA SER A 28 2.54 3.87 14.39
C SER A 28 1.16 3.23 14.17
N ASN A 29 0.16 3.68 14.93
CA ASN A 29 -1.22 3.21 14.81
C ASN A 29 -1.81 3.53 13.44
N PHE A 30 -1.56 4.74 12.93
CA PHE A 30 -1.97 5.14 11.59
C PHE A 30 -1.37 4.23 10.51
N LYS A 31 -0.06 3.98 10.55
CA LYS A 31 0.61 3.07 9.59
C LYS A 31 0.04 1.66 9.64
N LYS A 32 -0.27 1.16 10.84
CA LYS A 32 -0.88 -0.16 11.00
C LYS A 32 -2.26 -0.21 10.35
N GLN A 33 -3.10 0.80 10.60
CA GLN A 33 -4.42 0.91 10.01
C GLN A 33 -4.37 1.03 8.48
N GLU A 34 -3.42 1.81 7.95
CA GLU A 34 -3.19 1.95 6.52
C GLU A 34 -2.79 0.61 5.86
N GLU A 35 -1.91 -0.17 6.51
CA GLU A 35 -1.51 -1.49 6.00
C GLU A 35 -2.67 -2.51 6.06
N GLU A 36 -3.46 -2.51 7.13
CA GLU A 36 -4.68 -3.33 7.21
C GLU A 36 -5.66 -2.97 6.10
N ARG A 37 -5.85 -1.67 5.86
CA ARG A 37 -6.70 -1.17 4.76
C ARG A 37 -6.16 -1.57 3.39
N ARG A 38 -4.85 -1.47 3.18
CA ARG A 38 -4.16 -1.93 1.96
C ARG A 38 -4.44 -3.41 1.70
N ILE A 39 -4.32 -4.26 2.72
CA ILE A 39 -4.57 -5.70 2.61
C ILE A 39 -6.04 -5.97 2.26
N GLN A 40 -6.99 -5.26 2.90
CA GLN A 40 -8.41 -5.37 2.59
C GLN A 40 -8.70 -5.03 1.12
N LEU A 41 -8.21 -3.88 0.64
CA LEU A 41 -8.41 -3.44 -0.75
C LEU A 41 -7.76 -4.41 -1.75
N LEU A 42 -6.57 -4.93 -1.44
CA LEU A 42 -5.92 -5.94 -2.27
C LEU A 42 -6.77 -7.21 -2.38
N ASN A 43 -7.31 -7.70 -1.27
CA ASN A 43 -8.14 -8.91 -1.26
C ASN A 43 -9.46 -8.68 -1.99
N GLN A 44 -10.11 -7.55 -1.75
CA GLN A 44 -11.33 -7.15 -2.44
C GLN A 44 -11.13 -7.13 -3.96
N TYR A 45 -10.18 -6.32 -4.45
CA TYR A 45 -9.96 -6.19 -5.89
C TYR A 45 -9.47 -7.48 -6.56
N LYS A 46 -8.74 -8.34 -5.84
CA LYS A 46 -8.40 -9.68 -6.35
C LYS A 46 -9.62 -10.58 -6.48
N SER A 47 -10.53 -10.54 -5.52
CA SER A 47 -11.76 -11.33 -5.54
C SER A 47 -12.73 -10.90 -6.64
N GLU A 48 -12.65 -9.64 -7.07
CA GLU A 48 -13.42 -9.08 -8.18
C GLU A 48 -12.89 -9.49 -9.57
N ILE A 49 -11.70 -10.10 -9.67
CA ILE A 49 -11.18 -10.56 -10.97
C ILE A 49 -12.07 -11.68 -11.51
N THR A 50 -12.65 -11.45 -12.68
CA THR A 50 -13.46 -12.44 -13.39
C THR A 50 -12.63 -13.20 -14.45
N PRO A 51 -13.09 -14.38 -14.91
CA PRO A 51 -12.50 -15.06 -16.06
C PRO A 51 -12.48 -14.22 -17.34
N ASP A 52 -13.45 -13.32 -17.49
CA ASP A 52 -13.54 -12.39 -18.62
C ASP A 52 -12.44 -11.33 -18.56
N ASP A 53 -12.11 -10.82 -17.37
CA ASP A 53 -10.98 -9.89 -17.19
C ASP A 53 -9.65 -10.52 -17.60
N ILE A 54 -9.43 -11.79 -17.22
CA ILE A 54 -8.23 -12.53 -17.61
C ILE A 54 -8.20 -12.68 -19.14
N THR A 55 -9.32 -13.06 -19.75
CA THR A 55 -9.43 -13.24 -21.21
C THR A 55 -9.19 -11.94 -21.97
N ASN A 56 -9.73 -10.83 -21.46
CA ASN A 56 -9.53 -9.50 -22.03
C ASN A 56 -8.09 -9.03 -21.90
N GLU A 57 -7.45 -9.26 -20.75
CA GLU A 57 -6.05 -8.90 -20.54
C GLU A 57 -5.12 -9.73 -21.44
N VAL A 58 -5.39 -11.04 -21.63
CA VAL A 58 -4.65 -11.88 -22.60
C VAL A 58 -4.71 -11.26 -23.99
N ARG A 59 -5.91 -10.86 -24.45
CA ARG A 59 -6.06 -10.20 -25.76
C ARG A 59 -5.31 -8.89 -25.83
N GLN A 60 -5.31 -8.09 -24.76
CA GLN A 60 -4.52 -6.86 -24.71
C GLN A 60 -3.02 -7.12 -24.82
N ILE A 61 -2.50 -8.12 -24.12
CA ILE A 61 -1.09 -8.52 -24.18
C ILE A 61 -0.72 -8.96 -25.60
N TRP A 62 -1.55 -9.79 -26.24
CA TRP A 62 -1.33 -10.23 -27.62
C TRP A 62 -1.31 -9.06 -28.61
N ARG A 63 -2.23 -8.10 -28.46
CA ARG A 63 -2.26 -6.87 -29.27
C ARG A 63 -0.99 -6.04 -29.11
N ARG A 64 -0.49 -5.89 -27.87
CA ARG A 64 0.77 -5.15 -27.60
C ARG A 64 1.99 -5.84 -28.21
N ASN A 65 1.99 -7.17 -28.24
CA ASN A 65 3.11 -7.95 -28.76
C ASN A 65 3.05 -8.16 -30.29
N ASN A 66 2.17 -7.46 -31.00
CA ASN A 66 1.91 -7.64 -32.45
C ASN A 66 1.65 -9.11 -32.84
N SER A 67 1.19 -9.92 -31.87
CA SER A 67 0.84 -11.31 -32.09
C SER A 67 -0.55 -11.33 -32.72
N SER A 68 -0.69 -11.92 -33.91
CA SER A 68 -1.97 -11.90 -34.62
C SER A 68 -3.10 -12.49 -33.74
N ASP A 69 -4.18 -11.73 -33.56
CA ASP A 69 -5.42 -12.10 -32.84
C ASP A 69 -6.20 -13.26 -33.52
N LYS A 70 -5.58 -13.93 -34.50
CA LYS A 70 -6.18 -15.03 -35.26
C LYS A 70 -6.23 -16.30 -34.40
N ARG A 71 -7.40 -16.57 -33.80
CA ARG A 71 -7.85 -17.86 -33.23
C ARG A 71 -6.75 -18.70 -32.53
N LYS A 72 -5.87 -18.07 -31.75
CA LYS A 72 -4.97 -18.82 -30.86
C LYS A 72 -5.79 -19.25 -29.65
N ARG A 73 -5.73 -20.54 -29.31
CA ARG A 73 -6.30 -21.04 -28.05
C ARG A 73 -5.51 -20.39 -26.92
N ILE A 74 -6.20 -19.70 -26.01
CA ILE A 74 -5.57 -19.10 -24.82
C ILE A 74 -4.90 -20.22 -24.03
N THR A 75 -3.58 -20.12 -23.88
CA THR A 75 -2.79 -21.10 -23.14
C THR A 75 -2.78 -20.76 -21.66
N GLU A 76 -2.38 -21.72 -20.84
CA GLU A 76 -2.17 -21.48 -19.41
C GLU A 76 -1.06 -20.45 -19.15
N LYS A 77 -0.04 -20.40 -20.01
CA LYS A 77 1.01 -19.38 -19.94
C LYS A 77 0.43 -17.97 -20.12
N ASP A 78 -0.43 -17.79 -21.13
CA ASP A 78 -1.09 -16.50 -21.38
C ASP A 78 -1.94 -16.07 -20.17
N ARG A 79 -2.70 -17.00 -19.58
CA ARG A 79 -3.52 -16.71 -18.39
C ARG A 79 -2.68 -16.25 -17.21
N ARG A 80 -1.54 -16.90 -16.96
CA ARG A 80 -0.62 -16.52 -15.86
C ARG A 80 -0.01 -15.14 -16.08
N GLU A 81 0.36 -14.83 -17.32
CA GLU A 81 0.89 -13.51 -17.67
C GLU A 81 -0.18 -12.43 -17.48
N ALA A 82 -1.40 -12.66 -17.95
CA ALA A 82 -2.55 -11.80 -17.74
C ALA A 82 -2.86 -11.58 -16.25
N LEU A 83 -2.89 -12.65 -15.44
CA LEU A 83 -3.08 -12.55 -13.99
C LEU A 83 -1.98 -11.72 -13.33
N SER A 84 -0.72 -11.88 -13.75
CA SER A 84 0.39 -11.06 -13.26
C SER A 84 0.18 -9.57 -13.58
N CYS A 85 -0.24 -9.26 -14.81
CA CYS A 85 -0.58 -7.89 -15.21
C CYS A 85 -1.76 -7.32 -14.40
N LEU A 86 -2.84 -8.09 -14.22
CA LEU A 86 -4.00 -7.68 -13.42
C LEU A 86 -3.61 -7.44 -11.96
N HIS A 87 -2.82 -8.32 -11.35
CA HIS A 87 -2.30 -8.11 -9.99
C HIS A 87 -1.45 -6.85 -9.87
N ARG A 88 -0.67 -6.49 -10.90
CA ARG A 88 0.08 -5.23 -10.92
C ARG A 88 -0.86 -4.02 -10.96
N LYS A 89 -1.84 -4.03 -11.88
CA LYS A 89 -2.87 -2.97 -11.97
C LYS A 89 -3.64 -2.81 -10.66
N ILE A 90 -3.94 -3.90 -9.96
CA ILE A 90 -4.59 -3.87 -8.64
C ILE A 90 -3.69 -3.18 -7.61
N LYS A 91 -2.39 -3.50 -7.55
CA LYS A 91 -1.47 -2.82 -6.62
C LYS A 91 -1.44 -1.30 -6.85
N GLU A 92 -1.39 -0.88 -8.11
CA GLU A 92 -1.44 0.54 -8.49
C GLU A 92 -2.78 1.17 -8.06
N ARG A 93 -3.91 0.49 -8.33
CA ARG A 93 -5.24 0.95 -7.92
C ARG A 93 -5.36 1.09 -6.40
N VAL A 94 -4.81 0.16 -5.62
CA VAL A 94 -4.80 0.25 -4.16
C VAL A 94 -4.01 1.47 -3.68
N GLN A 95 -2.84 1.75 -4.27
CA GLN A 95 -2.06 2.94 -3.92
C GLN A 95 -2.81 4.23 -4.20
N VAL A 96 -3.47 4.32 -5.36
CA VAL A 96 -4.30 5.49 -5.72
C VAL A 96 -5.47 5.64 -4.74
N GLN A 97 -6.16 4.55 -4.41
CA GLN A 97 -7.28 4.58 -3.48
C GLN A 97 -6.85 5.04 -2.08
N LEU A 98 -5.74 4.52 -1.55
CA LEU A 98 -5.20 4.95 -0.27
C LEU A 98 -4.79 6.43 -0.27
N ALA A 99 -4.21 6.92 -1.38
CA ALA A 99 -3.85 8.33 -1.51
C ALA A 99 -5.09 9.25 -1.54
N ILE A 100 -6.18 8.81 -2.18
CA ILE A 100 -7.47 9.51 -2.18
C ILE A 100 -8.04 9.52 -0.76
N GLU A 101 -8.14 8.36 -0.10
CA GLU A 101 -8.64 8.24 1.28
C GLU A 101 -7.81 9.08 2.26
N PHE A 102 -6.48 9.14 2.08
CA PHE A 102 -5.60 10.01 2.85
C PHE A 102 -5.94 11.49 2.62
N LYS A 103 -6.08 11.90 1.36
CA LYS A 103 -6.42 13.29 1.03
C LYS A 103 -7.80 13.67 1.56
N GLU A 104 -8.79 12.79 1.53
CA GLU A 104 -10.13 13.08 2.08
C GLU A 104 -10.09 13.22 3.61
N ASN A 105 -9.37 12.33 4.30
CA ASN A 105 -9.30 12.35 5.76
C ASN A 105 -8.47 13.52 6.33
N PHE A 106 -7.47 14.00 5.58
CA PHE A 106 -6.52 15.01 6.07
C PHE A 106 -6.48 16.32 5.26
N GLY A 107 -7.04 16.34 4.05
CA GLY A 107 -6.94 17.46 3.10
C GLY A 107 -8.00 18.54 3.24
N GLU A 108 -9.11 18.30 3.94
CA GLU A 108 -10.19 19.32 4.10
C GLU A 108 -10.07 20.20 5.36
N LYS A 109 -9.03 20.06 6.18
CA LYS A 109 -8.82 20.96 7.33
C LYS A 109 -8.24 22.35 6.97
N GLN A 110 -8.27 22.76 5.69
CA GLN A 110 -7.79 24.06 5.23
C GLN A 110 -8.73 24.76 4.22
N SER A 111 -10.03 24.83 4.49
CA SER A 111 -10.87 25.88 3.88
C SER A 111 -11.03 27.03 4.87
N TYR A 112 -10.45 28.17 4.48
CA TYR A 112 -10.54 29.48 5.14
C TYR A 112 -11.96 30.04 5.12
#